data_AF-A0A929EA23-F1
#
_entry.id   AF-A0A929EA23-F1
#
_cell.length_a   1.000
_cell.length_b   1.000
_cell.length_c   1.000
_cell.angle_alpha   90.00
_cell.angle_beta   90.00
_cell.angle_gamma   90.00
#
_symmetry.space_group_name_H-M   'P 1'
#
loop_
_entity.id
_entity.type
_entity.pdbx_description
1 polymer ?
#
loop_
_entity_poly.entity_id
_entity_poly.type
_entity_poly.pdbx_seq_one_letter_code
_entity_poly.pdbx_strand_id
1 'polypeptide(L)'
;MCGIIGIVAKSNVNQCIYDGLTVLQHRGQDAAGIVTYDNKHLYLRKGNGLVKAVFSANDMIRLQGNMGIGHVRYPTAGSSSSAEAQPLYVNSPYGITLAHNGNLTNANELKEELYKQDLRHLNTDSDSEVLLNVFAHEIQKLHKLRINEEDVFNAVKALHKRCRGAYASVAMITGYGIVGFRDPNGIRPVVYGKRQRDNGVEYCIASESVALDVLGFELIDDIKPGEAVVITAEGEVFTHQCAENPQYSPCIFEHVYFARPDSIMDNISVYKARLRMGEKLADKILKTYPDHDIDVVIPIPDTSRSSALELANRLGVRYREGFMKNRYIGRTFIMPGQTQRKKSVKQKLNAMDLEFRGRNVLLVDDSIVRGTTSEQIVKMARDAGARKVFFASASPAVIHPNVYGIDMPSPEEFVAHNRSVDEIAEEIGVDWLIYQDLDDLIASCHRGNKNIEHFDCSVFDGQYITGDIDQNYLDEIDQRRNDNAKKDELERENEILGIHNSN
;
A
#
# COMPACT_ATOMS: atom_id res chain seq x y z
N MET A 1 -0.29 0.75 3.49
CA MET A 1 0.08 1.44 2.24
C MET A 1 -1.15 2.06 1.63
N CYS A 2 -1.12 3.31 1.23
CA CYS A 2 -2.31 3.99 0.72
C CYS A 2 -2.48 3.78 -0.79
N GLY A 3 -3.62 4.23 -1.34
CA GLY A 3 -3.84 4.33 -2.78
C GLY A 3 -4.04 5.78 -3.18
N ILE A 4 -3.41 6.21 -4.28
CA ILE A 4 -3.55 7.55 -4.86
C ILE A 4 -4.09 7.48 -6.28
N ILE A 5 -4.80 8.54 -6.68
CA ILE A 5 -5.23 8.76 -8.06
C ILE A 5 -5.26 10.27 -8.37
N GLY A 6 -4.94 10.65 -9.60
CA GLY A 6 -5.11 12.02 -10.10
C GLY A 6 -5.52 12.01 -11.56
N ILE A 7 -6.47 12.86 -11.93
CA ILE A 7 -7.04 12.88 -13.28
C ILE A 7 -7.08 14.32 -13.79
N VAL A 8 -6.65 14.51 -15.04
CA VAL A 8 -6.95 15.70 -15.84
C VAL A 8 -7.76 15.26 -17.05
N ALA A 9 -8.96 15.81 -17.17
CA ALA A 9 -9.95 15.41 -18.17
C ALA A 9 -10.52 16.63 -18.89
N LYS A 10 -11.40 16.37 -19.87
CA LYS A 10 -12.15 17.41 -20.58
C LYS A 10 -13.59 17.54 -20.08
N SER A 11 -13.93 16.79 -19.04
CA SER A 11 -15.21 16.81 -18.31
C SER A 11 -14.99 16.58 -16.82
N ASN A 12 -16.05 16.71 -16.01
CA ASN A 12 -15.98 16.49 -14.56
C ASN A 12 -15.32 15.14 -14.19
N VAL A 13 -14.35 15.18 -13.28
CA VAL A 13 -13.54 14.00 -12.89
C VAL A 13 -14.04 13.28 -11.64
N ASN A 14 -14.95 13.87 -10.88
CA ASN A 14 -15.43 13.36 -9.60
C ASN A 14 -15.80 11.87 -9.63
N GLN A 15 -16.65 11.44 -10.57
CA GLN A 15 -17.09 10.05 -10.67
C GLN A 15 -15.94 9.13 -11.09
N CYS A 16 -15.07 9.55 -12.02
CA CYS A 16 -13.91 8.77 -12.42
C CYS A 16 -12.93 8.57 -11.24
N ILE A 17 -12.70 9.61 -10.43
CA ILE A 17 -11.86 9.51 -9.23
C ILE A 17 -12.52 8.57 -8.22
N TYR A 18 -13.82 8.71 -7.95
CA TYR A 18 -14.56 7.82 -7.05
C TYR A 18 -14.43 6.36 -7.49
N ASP A 19 -14.73 6.05 -8.76
CA ASP A 19 -14.66 4.70 -9.31
C ASP A 19 -13.23 4.13 -9.24
N GLY A 20 -12.22 4.94 -9.58
CA GLY A 20 -10.81 4.60 -9.43
C GLY A 20 -10.42 4.27 -7.98
N LEU A 21 -10.88 5.06 -7.00
CA LEU A 21 -10.64 4.78 -5.59
C LEU A 21 -11.35 3.52 -5.11
N THR A 22 -12.53 3.18 -5.65
CA THR A 22 -13.20 1.92 -5.27
C THR A 22 -12.41 0.69 -5.69
N VAL A 23 -11.69 0.73 -6.81
CA VAL A 23 -10.86 -0.39 -7.28
C VAL A 23 -9.48 -0.44 -6.63
N LEU A 24 -9.05 0.68 -6.03
CA LEU A 24 -7.87 0.79 -5.17
C LEU A 24 -8.20 0.60 -3.67
N GLN A 25 -9.45 0.33 -3.31
CA GLN A 25 -9.92 0.24 -1.92
C GLN A 25 -9.21 -0.85 -1.11
N HIS A 26 -8.63 -1.88 -1.74
CA HIS A 26 -7.81 -2.88 -1.06
C HIS A 26 -6.54 -2.27 -0.46
N ARG A 27 -6.04 -1.16 -1.03
CA ARG A 27 -4.91 -0.42 -0.47
C ARG A 27 -5.30 0.29 0.81
N GLY A 28 -6.52 0.77 1.00
CA GLY A 28 -6.85 1.50 2.22
C GLY A 28 -8.34 1.54 2.48
N GLN A 29 -8.77 1.24 3.71
CA GLN A 29 -10.19 1.16 4.10
C GLN A 29 -10.56 2.07 5.26
N ASP A 30 -9.58 2.81 5.78
CA ASP A 30 -9.71 3.58 7.01
C ASP A 30 -10.23 5.00 6.76
N ALA A 31 -9.82 5.63 5.67
CA ALA A 31 -10.33 6.91 5.22
C ALA A 31 -10.28 7.03 3.69
N ALA A 32 -11.05 7.96 3.15
CA ALA A 32 -11.00 8.34 1.75
C ALA A 32 -11.15 9.85 1.59
N GLY A 33 -10.61 10.40 0.50
CA GLY A 33 -10.76 11.81 0.17
C GLY A 33 -10.63 12.08 -1.32
N ILE A 34 -11.35 13.10 -1.79
CA ILE A 34 -11.31 13.62 -3.16
C ILE A 34 -11.27 15.14 -3.10
N VAL A 35 -10.37 15.74 -3.88
CA VAL A 35 -10.38 17.17 -4.16
C VAL A 35 -10.42 17.42 -5.67
N THR A 36 -11.28 18.34 -6.10
CA THR A 36 -11.42 18.74 -7.51
C THR A 36 -11.30 20.26 -7.67
N TYR A 37 -11.01 20.70 -8.90
CA TYR A 37 -10.84 22.10 -9.24
C TYR A 37 -11.59 22.47 -10.53
N ASP A 38 -12.41 23.53 -10.47
CA ASP A 38 -13.30 23.99 -11.56
C ASP A 38 -12.80 25.23 -12.33
N ASN A 39 -11.50 25.54 -12.25
CA ASN A 39 -10.89 26.79 -12.73
C ASN A 39 -11.09 28.02 -11.83
N LYS A 40 -11.81 27.89 -10.71
CA LYS A 40 -12.00 28.98 -9.75
C LYS A 40 -11.79 28.55 -8.31
N HIS A 41 -12.37 27.43 -7.91
CA HIS A 41 -12.41 26.97 -6.53
C HIS A 41 -12.00 25.51 -6.42
N LEU A 42 -11.44 25.18 -5.25
CA LEU A 42 -11.19 23.80 -4.83
C LEU A 42 -12.41 23.28 -4.06
N TYR A 43 -12.82 22.06 -4.38
CA TYR A 43 -13.88 21.34 -3.69
C TYR A 43 -13.29 20.10 -3.05
N LEU A 44 -13.31 20.01 -1.73
CA LEU A 44 -12.74 18.89 -0.98
C LEU A 44 -13.84 18.17 -0.20
N ARG A 45 -13.85 16.84 -0.31
CA ARG A 45 -14.55 15.95 0.62
C ARG A 45 -13.59 14.86 1.06
N LYS A 46 -13.41 14.71 2.37
CA LYS A 46 -12.68 13.61 2.98
C LYS A 46 -13.32 13.17 4.29
N GLY A 47 -13.06 11.94 4.71
CA GLY A 47 -13.55 11.41 5.98
C GLY A 47 -13.15 9.95 6.21
N ASN A 48 -13.42 9.46 7.42
CA ASN A 48 -13.10 8.08 7.80
C ASN A 48 -14.14 7.10 7.22
N GLY A 49 -13.66 5.95 6.79
CA GLY A 49 -14.42 4.84 6.23
C GLY A 49 -14.07 4.50 4.78
N LEU A 50 -14.80 3.51 4.26
CA LEU A 50 -14.73 3.10 2.86
C LEU A 50 -15.17 4.24 1.95
N VAL A 51 -14.69 4.25 0.70
CA VAL A 51 -15.05 5.23 -0.35
C VAL A 51 -16.57 5.40 -0.43
N LYS A 52 -17.31 4.30 -0.50
CA LYS A 52 -18.78 4.31 -0.56
C LYS A 52 -19.48 4.93 0.65
N ALA A 53 -18.83 4.97 1.81
CA ALA A 53 -19.38 5.53 3.04
C ALA A 53 -19.01 7.01 3.20
N VAL A 54 -17.88 7.43 2.63
CA VAL A 54 -17.38 8.81 2.75
C VAL A 54 -18.11 9.77 1.81
N PHE A 55 -18.41 9.34 0.58
CA PHE A 55 -19.03 10.21 -0.44
C PHE A 55 -20.51 9.89 -0.62
N SER A 56 -21.36 10.85 -0.25
CA SER A 56 -22.79 10.85 -0.56
C SER A 56 -23.07 11.45 -1.95
N ALA A 57 -24.29 11.29 -2.46
CA ALA A 57 -24.71 11.92 -3.72
C ALA A 57 -24.53 13.45 -3.69
N ASN A 58 -24.82 14.09 -2.55
CA ASN A 58 -24.64 15.53 -2.38
C ASN A 58 -23.16 15.94 -2.39
N ASP A 59 -22.28 15.11 -1.85
CA ASP A 59 -20.83 15.34 -1.95
C ASP A 59 -20.37 15.29 -3.40
N MET A 60 -20.83 14.29 -4.15
CA MET A 60 -20.46 14.13 -5.56
C MET A 60 -20.93 15.29 -6.43
N ILE A 61 -22.12 15.86 -6.17
CA ILE A 61 -22.61 17.07 -6.87
C ILE A 61 -21.72 18.28 -6.60
N ARG A 62 -21.15 18.40 -5.39
CA ARG A 62 -20.26 19.51 -4.99
C ARG A 62 -18.86 19.39 -5.58
N LEU A 63 -18.35 18.18 -5.77
CA LEU A 63 -17.03 17.92 -6.35
C LEU A 63 -17.03 18.23 -7.86
N GLN A 64 -17.05 19.51 -8.22
CA GLN A 64 -17.01 19.96 -9.61
C GLN A 64 -15.58 20.20 -10.07
N GLY A 65 -15.33 20.02 -11.37
CA GLY A 65 -14.03 20.31 -11.95
C GLY A 65 -13.49 19.23 -12.87
N ASN A 66 -12.66 19.67 -13.81
CA ASN A 66 -12.06 18.82 -14.84
C ASN A 66 -10.66 18.30 -14.45
N MET A 67 -10.16 18.70 -13.29
CA MET A 67 -8.97 18.11 -12.69
C MET A 67 -9.19 17.86 -11.20
N GLY A 68 -8.55 16.82 -10.67
CA GLY A 68 -8.69 16.44 -9.27
C GLY A 68 -7.80 15.27 -8.89
N ILE A 69 -7.64 15.09 -7.58
CA ILE A 69 -6.88 13.99 -6.98
C ILE A 69 -7.69 13.32 -5.88
N GLY A 70 -7.38 12.06 -5.61
CA GLY A 70 -8.05 11.24 -4.62
C GLY A 70 -7.09 10.33 -3.87
N HIS A 71 -7.54 9.88 -2.70
CA HIS A 71 -6.74 9.04 -1.81
C HIS A 71 -7.62 8.04 -1.05
N VAL A 72 -7.10 6.84 -0.81
CA VAL A 72 -7.61 5.88 0.19
C VAL A 72 -6.51 5.53 1.19
N ARG A 73 -6.83 5.67 2.48
CA ARG A 73 -5.86 5.51 3.58
C ARG A 73 -5.90 4.09 4.14
N TYR A 74 -4.72 3.50 4.29
CA TYR A 74 -4.51 2.38 5.20
C TYR A 74 -4.02 2.95 6.54
N PRO A 75 -4.48 2.47 7.70
CA PRO A 75 -3.98 2.95 8.98
C PRO A 75 -2.47 2.75 9.04
N THR A 76 -1.72 3.82 9.33
CA THR A 76 -0.28 3.78 9.61
C THR A 76 -0.03 4.56 10.89
N ALA A 77 1.13 4.34 11.53
CA ALA A 77 1.53 5.11 12.71
C ALA A 77 1.52 6.63 12.39
N GLY A 78 0.85 7.44 13.23
CA GLY A 78 0.76 8.90 13.06
C GLY A 78 -0.26 9.38 12.02
N SER A 79 -1.25 8.55 11.66
CA SER A 79 -2.34 8.94 10.74
C SER A 79 -3.66 8.23 11.06
N SER A 80 -4.30 8.64 12.15
CA SER A 80 -5.53 8.05 12.70
C SER A 80 -6.74 8.98 12.54
N SER A 81 -6.55 10.29 12.67
CA SER A 81 -7.66 11.27 12.64
C SER A 81 -8.22 11.50 11.24
N SER A 82 -9.48 11.92 11.15
CA SER A 82 -10.07 12.40 9.90
C SER A 82 -9.40 13.68 9.37
N ALA A 83 -8.78 14.47 10.24
CA ALA A 83 -7.98 15.64 9.85
C ALA A 83 -6.78 15.23 8.99
N GLU A 84 -6.19 14.07 9.30
CA GLU A 84 -5.05 13.45 8.61
C GLU A 84 -5.48 12.64 7.38
N ALA A 85 -6.78 12.52 7.10
CA ALA A 85 -7.21 11.96 5.83
C ALA A 85 -6.69 12.86 4.69
N GLN A 86 -6.20 12.24 3.63
CA GLN A 86 -5.69 12.94 2.45
C GLN A 86 -6.80 13.03 1.37
N PRO A 87 -6.70 13.92 0.38
CA PRO A 87 -5.62 14.89 0.13
C PRO A 87 -5.50 16.01 1.18
N LEU A 88 -4.28 16.50 1.39
CA LEU A 88 -4.00 17.70 2.19
C LEU A 88 -3.85 18.93 1.29
N TYR A 89 -4.00 20.13 1.86
CA TYR A 89 -4.02 21.40 1.12
C TYR A 89 -3.23 22.50 1.83
N VAL A 90 -2.51 23.30 1.05
CA VAL A 90 -1.96 24.60 1.46
C VAL A 90 -2.35 25.67 0.46
N ASN A 91 -2.70 26.86 0.94
CA ASN A 91 -3.17 27.96 0.10
C ASN A 91 -2.05 28.74 -0.60
N SER A 92 -0.81 28.61 -0.13
CA SER A 92 0.34 29.35 -0.65
C SER A 92 1.55 28.43 -0.87
N PRO A 93 2.22 28.53 -2.04
CA PRO A 93 1.89 29.38 -3.19
C PRO A 93 0.78 28.76 -4.05
N TYR A 94 0.00 29.60 -4.76
CA TYR A 94 -1.06 29.26 -5.74
C TYR A 94 -2.27 28.45 -5.25
N GLY A 95 -2.12 27.62 -4.22
CA GLY A 95 -3.06 26.58 -3.82
C GLY A 95 -2.59 25.22 -4.33
N ILE A 96 -2.04 24.41 -3.43
CA ILE A 96 -1.47 23.09 -3.74
C ILE A 96 -2.16 22.04 -2.87
N THR A 97 -2.62 20.97 -3.50
CA THR A 97 -3.12 19.78 -2.80
C THR A 97 -2.25 18.59 -3.10
N LEU A 98 -2.04 17.67 -2.14
CA LEU A 98 -1.21 16.48 -2.34
C LEU A 98 -1.81 15.25 -1.68
N ALA A 99 -1.69 14.13 -2.39
CA ALA A 99 -1.94 12.78 -1.90
C ALA A 99 -0.68 11.92 -2.05
N HIS A 100 -0.39 11.11 -1.05
CA HIS A 100 0.86 10.42 -0.82
C HIS A 100 0.61 8.97 -0.39
N ASN A 101 1.28 8.03 -1.06
CA ASN A 101 1.44 6.66 -0.61
C ASN A 101 2.93 6.41 -0.29
N GLY A 102 3.25 6.22 0.98
CA GLY A 102 4.62 6.03 1.41
C GLY A 102 4.83 6.33 2.89
N ASN A 103 6.09 6.51 3.27
CA ASN A 103 6.49 7.04 4.57
C ASN A 103 7.82 7.80 4.47
N LEU A 104 7.90 8.99 5.05
CA LEU A 104 9.16 9.73 5.20
C LEU A 104 9.93 9.27 6.44
N THR A 105 11.15 8.79 6.24
CA THR A 105 12.02 8.31 7.34
C THR A 105 12.57 9.47 8.15
N ASN A 106 12.79 10.62 7.53
CA ASN A 106 13.26 11.83 8.18
C ASN A 106 12.16 12.87 8.47
N ALA A 107 10.91 12.43 8.65
CA ALA A 107 9.78 13.33 8.89
C ALA A 107 10.00 14.29 10.07
N ASN A 108 10.54 13.81 11.21
CA ASN A 108 10.79 14.65 12.39
C ASN A 108 11.81 15.77 12.10
N GLU A 109 12.88 15.45 11.37
CA GLU A 109 13.90 16.43 10.95
C GLU A 109 13.27 17.51 10.06
N LEU A 110 12.48 17.09 9.08
CA LEU A 110 11.80 18.00 8.15
C LEU A 110 10.74 18.86 8.85
N LYS A 111 10.02 18.34 9.87
CA LYS A 111 9.10 19.14 10.69
C LYS A 111 9.83 20.31 11.35
N GLU A 112 10.99 20.05 11.94
CA GLU A 112 11.82 21.08 12.57
C GLU A 112 12.40 22.08 11.55
N GLU A 113 12.85 21.60 10.39
CA GLU A 113 13.33 22.45 9.29
C GLU A 113 12.21 23.38 8.78
N LEU A 114 11.02 22.81 8.52
CA LEU A 114 9.86 23.57 8.05
C LEU A 114 9.43 24.65 9.05
N TYR A 115 9.47 24.35 10.34
CA TYR A 115 9.10 25.29 11.39
C TYR A 115 10.14 26.42 11.54
N LYS A 116 11.44 26.07 11.63
CA LYS A 116 12.50 27.02 11.96
C LYS A 116 13.01 27.82 10.76
N GLN A 117 13.10 27.18 9.59
CA GLN A 117 13.72 27.76 8.39
C GLN A 117 12.66 28.25 7.41
N ASP A 118 11.66 27.41 7.13
CA ASP A 118 10.65 27.69 6.10
C ASP A 118 9.44 28.47 6.66
N LEU A 119 9.38 28.64 7.99
CA LEU A 119 8.33 29.33 8.75
C LEU A 119 6.93 28.79 8.45
N ARG A 120 6.82 27.47 8.26
CA ARG A 120 5.57 26.75 8.01
C ARG A 120 5.14 25.98 9.25
N HIS A 121 3.92 26.24 9.72
CA HIS A 121 3.28 25.45 10.77
C HIS A 121 2.62 24.21 10.16
N LEU A 122 2.72 23.08 10.85
CA LEU A 122 2.09 21.83 10.50
C LEU A 122 1.02 21.52 11.55
N ASN A 123 -0.19 21.20 11.09
CA ASN A 123 -1.37 21.05 11.94
C ASN A 123 -1.64 19.58 12.32
N THR A 124 -0.96 18.64 11.67
CA THR A 124 -1.11 17.20 11.88
C THR A 124 0.25 16.53 12.06
N ASP A 125 0.23 15.27 12.53
CA ASP A 125 1.44 14.48 12.64
C ASP A 125 1.81 13.71 11.38
N SER A 126 0.97 13.80 10.35
CA SER A 126 1.16 13.13 9.07
C SER A 126 2.40 13.62 8.34
N ASP A 127 3.27 12.68 7.98
CA ASP A 127 4.41 12.89 7.09
C ASP A 127 3.99 13.41 5.70
N SER A 128 2.74 13.21 5.32
CA SER A 128 2.16 13.69 4.06
C SER A 128 1.97 15.21 4.09
N GLU A 129 1.72 15.79 5.26
CA GLU A 129 1.67 17.26 5.44
C GLU A 129 3.07 17.86 5.33
N VAL A 130 4.07 17.16 5.87
CA VAL A 130 5.49 17.52 5.73
C VAL A 130 5.87 17.52 4.25
N LEU A 131 5.57 16.44 3.52
CA LEU A 131 5.87 16.32 2.09
C LEU A 131 5.23 17.44 1.25
N LEU A 132 3.95 17.73 1.52
CA LEU A 132 3.23 18.84 0.88
C LEU A 132 3.91 20.19 1.15
N ASN A 133 4.30 20.46 2.39
CA ASN A 133 4.89 21.74 2.76
C ASN A 133 6.31 21.91 2.24
N VAL A 134 7.12 20.84 2.17
CA VAL A 134 8.42 20.87 1.48
C VAL A 134 8.21 21.21 0.01
N PHE A 135 7.32 20.50 -0.69
CA PHE A 135 7.02 20.78 -2.10
C PHE A 135 6.55 22.22 -2.32
N ALA A 136 5.60 22.68 -1.52
CA ALA A 136 5.06 24.03 -1.60
C ALA A 136 6.13 25.11 -1.32
N HIS A 137 7.03 24.86 -0.37
CA HIS A 137 8.13 25.77 -0.08
C HIS A 137 9.14 25.86 -1.23
N GLU A 138 9.53 24.73 -1.84
CA GLU A 138 10.46 24.75 -2.98
C GLU A 138 9.84 25.45 -4.21
N ILE A 139 8.53 25.31 -4.44
CA ILE A 139 7.82 26.10 -5.46
C ILE A 139 7.84 27.61 -5.10
N GLN A 140 7.62 27.95 -3.82
CA GLN A 140 7.57 29.33 -3.35
C GLN A 140 8.90 30.07 -3.56
N LYS A 141 10.04 29.40 -3.39
CA LYS A 141 11.38 29.97 -3.61
C LYS A 141 11.59 30.51 -5.03
N LEU A 142 10.81 30.06 -6.00
CA LEU A 142 10.92 30.53 -7.38
C LEU A 142 10.42 31.98 -7.55
N HIS A 143 9.58 32.47 -6.64
CA HIS A 143 9.04 33.84 -6.63
C HIS A 143 8.40 34.26 -7.96
N LYS A 144 7.73 33.33 -8.66
CA LYS A 144 7.06 33.60 -9.94
C LYS A 144 5.56 33.79 -9.74
N LEU A 145 4.92 34.57 -10.62
CA LEU A 145 3.45 34.64 -10.66
C LEU A 145 2.84 33.47 -11.42
N ARG A 146 3.54 32.99 -12.46
CA ARG A 146 3.17 31.84 -13.29
C ARG A 146 4.35 30.90 -13.35
N ILE A 147 4.09 29.62 -13.13
CA ILE A 147 5.08 28.55 -13.21
C ILE A 147 4.97 27.83 -14.55
N ASN A 148 6.05 27.17 -14.95
CA ASN A 148 6.08 26.23 -16.05
C ASN A 148 6.54 24.84 -15.56
N GLU A 149 6.72 23.90 -16.47
CA GLU A 149 7.12 22.53 -16.17
C GLU A 149 8.52 22.44 -15.57
N GLU A 150 9.47 23.24 -16.06
CA GLU A 150 10.83 23.29 -15.51
C GLU A 150 10.85 23.74 -14.05
N ASP A 151 10.02 24.72 -13.70
CA ASP A 151 9.84 25.21 -12.33
C ASP A 151 9.36 24.10 -11.40
N VAL A 152 8.36 23.34 -11.83
CA VAL A 152 7.86 22.18 -11.09
C VAL A 152 8.93 21.10 -10.95
N PHE A 153 9.64 20.76 -12.03
CA PHE A 153 10.71 19.77 -11.99
C PHE A 153 11.85 20.20 -11.05
N ASN A 154 12.19 21.48 -11.00
CA ASN A 154 13.20 22.00 -10.09
C ASN A 154 12.76 21.93 -8.62
N ALA A 155 11.47 22.16 -8.34
CA ALA A 155 10.94 21.96 -6.99
C ALA A 155 10.96 20.48 -6.58
N VAL A 156 10.63 19.56 -7.50
CA VAL A 156 10.73 18.11 -7.22
C VAL A 156 12.18 17.67 -7.02
N LYS A 157 13.15 18.21 -7.78
CA LYS A 157 14.59 17.96 -7.54
C LYS A 157 15.02 18.38 -6.14
N ALA A 158 14.59 19.55 -5.68
CA ALA A 158 14.89 20.04 -4.34
C ALA A 158 14.20 19.19 -3.26
N LEU A 159 12.95 18.76 -3.51
CA LEU A 159 12.23 17.83 -2.64
C LEU A 159 12.98 16.51 -2.48
N HIS A 160 13.46 15.89 -3.57
CA HIS A 160 14.22 14.63 -3.50
C HIS A 160 15.52 14.76 -2.71
N LYS A 161 16.10 15.96 -2.62
CA LYS A 161 17.31 16.22 -1.80
C LYS A 161 16.99 16.32 -0.31
N ARG A 162 15.79 16.77 0.06
CA ARG A 162 15.36 16.96 1.45
C ARG A 162 14.66 15.71 2.01
N CYS A 163 13.77 15.11 1.24
CA CYS A 163 12.91 14.00 1.68
C CYS A 163 13.59 12.63 1.49
N ARG A 164 13.73 11.89 2.60
CA ARG A 164 14.20 10.50 2.63
C ARG A 164 13.07 9.57 3.03
N GLY A 165 13.12 8.34 2.52
CA GLY A 165 12.07 7.34 2.69
C GLY A 165 11.55 6.86 1.35
N ALA A 166 10.27 6.50 1.33
CA ALA A 166 9.60 5.97 0.15
C ALA A 166 8.30 6.74 -0.07
N TYR A 167 8.02 7.13 -1.31
CA TYR A 167 6.85 7.95 -1.62
C TYR A 167 6.48 7.87 -3.10
N ALA A 168 5.21 7.59 -3.35
CA ALA A 168 4.54 7.86 -4.61
C ALA A 168 3.48 8.93 -4.33
N SER A 169 3.57 10.06 -5.02
CA SER A 169 2.70 11.20 -4.75
C SER A 169 2.06 11.75 -6.00
N VAL A 170 0.84 12.26 -5.84
CA VAL A 170 0.16 13.08 -6.83
C VAL A 170 -0.25 14.40 -6.19
N ALA A 171 0.20 15.50 -6.79
CA ALA A 171 -0.13 16.84 -6.38
C ALA A 171 -0.96 17.53 -7.47
N MET A 172 -1.80 18.48 -7.07
CA MET A 172 -2.51 19.37 -7.98
C MET A 172 -2.16 20.80 -7.61
N ILE A 173 -1.70 21.57 -8.61
CA ILE A 173 -1.39 22.99 -8.49
C ILE A 173 -2.51 23.76 -9.19
N THR A 174 -3.23 24.56 -8.42
CA THR A 174 -4.40 25.33 -8.86
C THR A 174 -4.07 26.18 -10.10
N GLY A 175 -4.85 26.02 -11.17
CA GLY A 175 -4.66 26.77 -12.42
C GLY A 175 -3.46 26.35 -13.27
N TYR A 176 -2.74 25.29 -12.90
CA TYR A 176 -1.61 24.76 -13.68
C TYR A 176 -1.84 23.33 -14.15
N GLY A 177 -2.10 22.39 -13.23
CA GLY A 177 -2.26 20.98 -13.58
C GLY A 177 -1.97 20.03 -12.42
N ILE A 178 -1.73 18.75 -12.74
CA ILE A 178 -1.32 17.73 -11.77
C ILE A 178 0.13 17.30 -11.99
N VAL A 179 0.78 16.86 -10.92
CA VAL A 179 2.17 16.41 -10.89
C VAL A 179 2.22 15.07 -10.17
N GLY A 180 2.69 14.02 -10.84
CA GLY A 180 3.05 12.76 -10.20
C GLY A 180 4.55 12.66 -10.03
N PHE A 181 5.03 12.16 -8.90
CA PHE A 181 6.45 11.88 -8.71
C PHE A 181 6.68 10.69 -7.79
N ARG A 182 7.81 10.02 -7.98
CA ARG A 182 8.18 8.80 -7.28
C ARG A 182 9.54 8.96 -6.59
N ASP A 183 9.71 8.34 -5.44
CA ASP A 183 10.95 8.38 -4.68
C ASP A 183 12.17 7.92 -5.51
N PRO A 184 13.38 8.41 -5.20
CA PRO A 184 14.60 8.06 -5.94
C PRO A 184 14.93 6.57 -6.01
N ASN A 185 14.35 5.75 -5.14
CA ASN A 185 14.56 4.30 -5.09
C ASN A 185 13.43 3.51 -5.79
N GLY A 186 12.37 4.18 -6.26
CA GLY A 186 11.23 3.56 -6.90
C GLY A 186 10.45 2.60 -5.99
N ILE A 187 10.47 2.80 -4.67
CA ILE A 187 9.95 1.81 -3.70
C ILE A 187 8.42 1.71 -3.76
N ARG A 188 7.71 2.84 -3.85
CA ARG A 188 6.24 2.86 -3.91
C ARG A 188 5.74 2.92 -5.35
N PRO A 189 4.66 2.20 -5.70
CA PRO A 189 4.22 2.12 -7.09
C PRO A 189 3.40 3.34 -7.52
N VAL A 190 3.60 3.74 -8.77
CA VAL A 190 2.79 4.74 -9.44
C VAL A 190 2.94 4.61 -10.95
N VAL A 191 1.81 4.63 -11.64
CA VAL A 191 1.69 4.55 -13.10
C VAL A 191 0.91 5.75 -13.63
N TYR A 192 1.06 6.01 -14.92
CA TYR A 192 0.21 6.97 -15.60
C TYR A 192 -0.27 6.45 -16.96
N GLY A 193 -1.44 6.91 -17.37
CA GLY A 193 -2.13 6.48 -18.58
C GLY A 193 -2.90 7.59 -19.25
N LYS A 194 -3.34 7.33 -20.48
CA LYS A 194 -4.10 8.27 -21.31
C LYS A 194 -5.40 7.67 -21.83
N ARG A 195 -6.38 8.51 -22.10
CA ARG A 195 -7.64 8.13 -22.74
C ARG A 195 -7.99 9.15 -23.82
N GLN A 196 -8.22 8.69 -25.04
CA GLN A 196 -8.72 9.53 -26.11
C GLN A 196 -10.24 9.68 -25.99
N ARG A 197 -10.73 10.93 -26.04
CA ARG A 197 -12.14 11.29 -26.18
C ARG A 197 -12.32 12.17 -27.41
N ASP A 198 -13.58 12.40 -27.81
CA ASP A 198 -13.93 13.28 -28.93
C ASP A 198 -13.48 14.73 -28.69
N ASN A 199 -13.40 15.15 -27.43
CA ASN A 199 -13.06 16.50 -26.99
C ASN A 199 -11.59 16.67 -26.55
N GLY A 200 -10.75 15.64 -26.71
CA GLY A 200 -9.31 15.70 -26.43
C GLY A 200 -8.76 14.47 -25.71
N VAL A 201 -7.48 14.55 -25.35
CA VAL A 201 -6.80 13.51 -24.55
C VAL A 201 -6.97 13.84 -23.07
N GLU A 202 -7.24 12.81 -22.28
CA GLU A 202 -7.33 12.85 -20.82
C GLU A 202 -6.22 11.98 -20.24
N TYR A 203 -5.75 12.31 -19.05
CA TYR A 203 -4.67 11.57 -18.39
C TYR A 203 -5.02 11.22 -16.95
N CYS A 204 -4.50 10.08 -16.50
CA CYS A 204 -4.69 9.58 -15.14
C CYS A 204 -3.35 9.10 -14.58
N ILE A 205 -3.06 9.45 -13.33
CA ILE A 205 -1.97 8.92 -12.52
C ILE A 205 -2.61 8.07 -11.41
N ALA A 206 -2.09 6.88 -11.13
CA ALA A 206 -2.64 6.00 -10.09
C ALA A 206 -1.57 5.11 -9.45
N SER A 207 -1.83 4.59 -8.25
CA SER A 207 -0.92 3.62 -7.62
C SER A 207 -0.80 2.28 -8.36
N GLU A 208 -1.84 1.87 -9.10
CA GLU A 208 -1.86 0.59 -9.83
C GLU A 208 -2.54 0.73 -11.20
N SER A 209 -2.08 -0.06 -12.18
CA SER A 209 -2.63 -0.07 -13.55
C SER A 209 -4.13 -0.41 -13.60
N VAL A 210 -4.64 -1.21 -12.64
CA VAL A 210 -6.05 -1.60 -12.60
C VAL A 210 -7.02 -0.41 -12.49
N ALA A 211 -6.57 0.71 -11.90
CA ALA A 211 -7.36 1.95 -11.88
C ALA A 211 -7.46 2.56 -13.29
N LEU A 212 -6.40 2.49 -14.09
CA LEU A 212 -6.40 2.93 -15.48
C LEU A 212 -7.35 2.04 -16.30
N ASP A 213 -7.19 0.72 -16.18
CA ASP A 213 -7.97 -0.27 -16.95
C ASP A 213 -9.48 -0.11 -16.73
N VAL A 214 -9.91 -0.04 -15.47
CA VAL A 214 -11.34 0.09 -15.12
C VAL A 214 -11.94 1.41 -15.62
N LEU A 215 -11.14 2.47 -15.64
CA LEU A 215 -11.54 3.78 -16.14
C LEU A 215 -11.37 3.90 -17.67
N GLY A 216 -10.84 2.87 -18.35
CA GLY A 216 -10.61 2.88 -19.79
C GLY A 216 -9.46 3.79 -20.24
N PHE A 217 -8.46 4.00 -19.38
CA PHE A 217 -7.19 4.62 -19.75
C PHE A 217 -6.22 3.53 -20.20
N GLU A 218 -5.52 3.79 -21.31
CA GLU A 218 -4.39 3.00 -21.77
C GLU A 218 -3.16 3.34 -20.90
N LEU A 219 -2.50 2.33 -20.34
CA LEU A 219 -1.24 2.48 -19.61
C LEU A 219 -0.16 3.05 -20.55
N ILE A 220 0.49 4.16 -20.13
CA ILE A 220 1.64 4.73 -20.86
C ILE A 220 2.93 4.13 -20.31
N ASP A 221 3.21 4.35 -19.02
CA ASP A 221 4.41 3.84 -18.35
C ASP A 221 4.23 3.89 -16.81
N ASP A 222 5.11 3.20 -16.09
CA ASP A 222 5.36 3.46 -14.68
C ASP A 222 6.13 4.80 -14.55
N ILE A 223 5.85 5.59 -13.51
CA ILE A 223 6.74 6.72 -13.19
C ILE A 223 8.04 6.12 -12.65
N LYS A 224 9.17 6.46 -13.26
CA LYS A 224 10.48 5.87 -12.94
C LYS A 224 11.01 6.36 -11.58
N PRO A 225 11.99 5.65 -10.99
CA PRO A 225 12.63 6.13 -9.76
C PRO A 225 13.17 7.55 -9.92
N GLY A 226 12.75 8.46 -9.04
CA GLY A 226 13.12 9.88 -9.06
C GLY A 226 12.51 10.73 -10.19
N GLU A 227 11.68 10.14 -11.05
CA GLU A 227 11.02 10.85 -12.15
C GLU A 227 9.80 11.63 -11.65
N ALA A 228 9.54 12.75 -12.31
CA ALA A 228 8.32 13.51 -12.20
C ALA A 228 7.60 13.58 -13.55
N VAL A 229 6.26 13.50 -13.50
CA VAL A 229 5.35 13.66 -14.63
C VAL A 229 4.44 14.84 -14.34
N VAL A 230 4.43 15.82 -15.23
CA VAL A 230 3.54 16.99 -15.18
C VAL A 230 2.50 16.85 -16.27
N ILE A 231 1.23 16.99 -15.90
CA ILE A 231 0.09 17.04 -16.81
C ILE A 231 -0.61 18.37 -16.62
N THR A 232 -0.54 19.25 -17.62
CA THR A 232 -1.17 20.59 -17.56
C THR A 232 -2.69 20.49 -17.67
N ALA A 233 -3.41 21.51 -17.20
CA ALA A 233 -4.87 21.60 -17.35
C ALA A 233 -5.31 21.57 -18.83
N GLU A 234 -4.44 22.04 -19.73
CA GLU A 234 -4.61 22.03 -21.18
C GLU A 234 -4.44 20.62 -21.77
N GLY A 235 -3.83 19.68 -21.05
CA GLY A 235 -3.63 18.29 -21.47
C GLY A 235 -2.29 18.05 -22.16
N GLU A 236 -1.26 18.83 -21.84
CA GLU A 236 0.12 18.57 -22.24
C GLU A 236 0.82 17.73 -21.16
N VAL A 237 1.72 16.84 -21.57
CA VAL A 237 2.45 15.95 -20.67
C VAL A 237 3.95 16.15 -20.82
N PHE A 238 4.61 16.34 -19.69
CA PHE A 238 6.05 16.50 -19.58
C PHE A 238 6.60 15.51 -18.56
N THR A 239 7.75 14.93 -18.83
CA THR A 239 8.43 13.97 -17.95
C THR A 239 9.87 14.43 -17.73
N HIS A 240 10.39 14.38 -16.51
CA HIS A 240 11.78 14.75 -16.22
C HIS A 240 12.37 13.93 -15.08
N GLN A 241 13.64 13.52 -15.21
CA GLN A 241 14.38 12.87 -14.13
C GLN A 241 14.81 13.94 -13.11
N CYS A 242 14.31 13.81 -11.87
CA CYS A 242 14.50 14.77 -10.80
C CYS A 242 15.41 14.28 -9.66
N ALA A 243 15.87 13.03 -9.67
CA ALA A 243 16.83 12.52 -8.70
C ALA A 243 18.25 12.38 -9.29
N GLU A 244 19.24 12.54 -8.42
CA GLU A 244 20.62 12.16 -8.70
C GLU A 244 20.79 10.68 -8.34
N ASN A 245 21.41 9.90 -9.24
CA ASN A 245 21.67 8.45 -9.05
C ASN A 245 20.44 7.61 -8.65
N PRO A 246 19.33 7.67 -9.42
CA PRO A 246 18.14 6.89 -9.12
C PRO A 246 18.46 5.39 -9.07
N GLN A 247 17.90 4.70 -8.08
CA GLN A 247 18.02 3.25 -7.89
C GLN A 247 16.66 2.60 -8.17
N TYR A 248 16.65 1.43 -8.79
CA TYR A 248 15.40 0.74 -9.12
C TYR A 248 15.15 -0.42 -8.16
N SER A 249 14.52 -0.11 -7.02
CA SER A 249 14.30 -1.02 -5.89
C SER A 249 12.82 -1.06 -5.46
N PRO A 250 11.90 -1.60 -6.31
CA PRO A 250 10.49 -1.64 -5.99
C PRO A 250 10.20 -2.54 -4.79
N CYS A 251 9.10 -2.26 -4.08
CA CYS A 251 8.70 -3.05 -2.93
C CYS A 251 8.27 -4.47 -3.33
N ILE A 252 9.00 -5.47 -2.85
CA ILE A 252 8.67 -6.87 -3.16
C ILE A 252 7.33 -7.31 -2.55
N PHE A 253 6.93 -6.68 -1.44
CA PHE A 253 5.72 -7.02 -0.70
C PHE A 253 4.42 -6.64 -1.44
N GLU A 254 4.51 -5.72 -2.41
CA GLU A 254 3.43 -5.44 -3.37
C GLU A 254 3.07 -6.71 -4.15
N HIS A 255 4.08 -7.43 -4.65
CA HIS A 255 3.88 -8.67 -5.40
C HIS A 255 3.42 -9.83 -4.51
N VAL A 256 3.92 -9.92 -3.28
CA VAL A 256 3.53 -10.97 -2.31
C VAL A 256 2.04 -10.86 -1.98
N TYR A 257 1.60 -9.69 -1.50
CA TYR A 257 0.28 -9.56 -0.88
C TYR A 257 -0.49 -8.32 -1.31
N PHE A 258 0.18 -7.16 -1.32
CA PHE A 258 -0.54 -5.90 -1.21
C PHE A 258 -1.25 -5.47 -2.50
N ALA A 259 -0.61 -5.65 -3.65
CA ALA A 259 -1.18 -5.27 -4.93
C ALA A 259 -2.26 -6.24 -5.40
N ARG A 260 -3.15 -5.75 -6.26
CA ARG A 260 -4.10 -6.62 -6.92
C ARG A 260 -3.42 -7.49 -7.98
N PRO A 261 -3.88 -8.74 -8.17
CA PRO A 261 -3.24 -9.67 -9.11
C PRO A 261 -3.35 -9.22 -10.58
N ASP A 262 -4.40 -8.48 -10.92
CA ASP A 262 -4.61 -7.94 -12.27
C ASP A 262 -3.81 -6.66 -12.56
N SER A 263 -2.97 -6.20 -11.64
CA SER A 263 -2.08 -5.06 -11.85
C SER A 263 -0.74 -5.47 -12.48
N ILE A 264 -0.21 -4.54 -13.27
CA ILE A 264 1.15 -4.54 -13.79
C ILE A 264 1.89 -3.38 -13.09
N MET A 265 3.04 -3.68 -12.51
CA MET A 265 3.83 -2.73 -11.73
C MET A 265 5.28 -2.90 -12.14
N ASP A 266 5.91 -1.83 -12.62
CA ASP A 266 7.27 -1.86 -13.15
C ASP A 266 7.46 -2.95 -14.22
N ASN A 267 6.50 -3.08 -15.14
CA ASN A 267 6.40 -4.16 -16.14
C ASN A 267 6.38 -5.60 -15.57
N ILE A 268 6.10 -5.78 -14.28
CA ILE A 268 5.90 -7.09 -13.65
C ILE A 268 4.41 -7.30 -13.39
N SER A 269 3.84 -8.34 -14.02
CA SER A 269 2.50 -8.80 -13.67
C SER A 269 2.49 -9.44 -12.28
N VAL A 270 1.67 -8.88 -11.37
CA VAL A 270 1.52 -9.39 -9.99
C VAL A 270 1.03 -10.83 -10.01
N TYR A 271 0.02 -11.15 -10.81
CA TYR A 271 -0.49 -12.52 -10.96
C TYR A 271 0.60 -13.51 -11.40
N LYS A 272 1.38 -13.16 -12.44
CA LYS A 272 2.45 -14.03 -12.93
C LYS A 272 3.59 -14.19 -11.93
N ALA A 273 3.90 -13.16 -11.14
CA ALA A 273 4.87 -13.28 -10.03
C ALA A 273 4.38 -14.29 -8.99
N ARG A 274 3.11 -14.22 -8.57
CA ARG A 274 2.52 -15.15 -7.59
C ARG A 274 2.47 -16.60 -8.08
N LEU A 275 2.18 -16.84 -9.36
CA LEU A 275 2.26 -18.20 -9.93
C LEU A 275 3.69 -18.76 -9.78
N ARG A 276 4.72 -17.97 -10.13
CA ARG A 276 6.13 -18.38 -10.01
C ARG A 276 6.55 -18.61 -8.57
N MET A 277 6.03 -17.84 -7.61
CA MET A 277 6.24 -18.12 -6.18
C MET A 277 5.75 -19.54 -5.84
N GLY A 278 4.58 -19.95 -6.36
CA GLY A 278 4.07 -21.32 -6.23
C GLY A 278 4.97 -22.39 -6.85
N GLU A 279 5.47 -22.16 -8.07
CA GLU A 279 6.44 -23.07 -8.74
C GLU A 279 7.70 -23.28 -7.88
N LYS A 280 8.29 -22.17 -7.41
CA LYS A 280 9.51 -22.19 -6.60
C LYS A 280 9.28 -22.85 -5.25
N LEU A 281 8.16 -22.59 -4.61
CA LEU A 281 7.81 -23.22 -3.33
C LEU A 281 7.64 -24.73 -3.48
N ALA A 282 7.01 -25.19 -4.56
CA ALA A 282 6.89 -26.61 -4.86
C ALA A 282 8.26 -27.26 -5.12
N ASP A 283 9.12 -26.61 -5.93
CA ASP A 283 10.48 -27.10 -6.18
C ASP A 283 11.28 -27.22 -4.86
N LYS A 284 11.11 -26.27 -3.93
CA LYS A 284 11.70 -26.34 -2.59
C LYS A 284 11.13 -27.51 -1.77
N ILE A 285 9.81 -27.71 -1.76
CA ILE A 285 9.16 -28.85 -1.07
C ILE A 285 9.71 -30.18 -1.60
N LEU A 286 9.76 -30.37 -2.92
CA LEU A 286 10.27 -31.61 -3.53
C LEU A 286 11.73 -31.89 -3.18
N LYS A 287 12.54 -30.84 -2.97
CA LYS A 287 13.93 -30.96 -2.55
C LYS A 287 14.07 -31.30 -1.06
N THR A 288 13.31 -30.62 -0.20
CA THR A 288 13.43 -30.72 1.26
C THR A 288 12.69 -31.92 1.82
N TYR A 289 11.53 -32.26 1.26
CA TYR A 289 10.69 -33.37 1.69
C TYR A 289 10.11 -34.10 0.45
N PRO A 290 10.91 -34.92 -0.25
CA PRO A 290 10.47 -35.61 -1.46
C PRO A 290 9.24 -36.52 -1.24
N ASP A 291 9.25 -37.27 -0.13
CA ASP A 291 8.14 -38.15 0.28
C ASP A 291 7.14 -37.41 1.18
N HIS A 292 6.64 -36.27 0.71
CA HIS A 292 5.91 -35.28 1.51
C HIS A 292 4.57 -35.75 2.12
N ASP A 293 4.02 -36.89 1.72
CA ASP A 293 2.72 -37.41 2.17
C ASP A 293 1.51 -36.44 2.04
N ILE A 294 1.66 -35.29 1.37
CA ILE A 294 0.60 -34.31 1.12
C ILE A 294 -0.49 -34.91 0.23
N ASP A 295 -1.72 -34.99 0.76
CA ASP A 295 -2.90 -35.49 0.02
C ASP A 295 -3.58 -34.37 -0.79
N VAL A 296 -3.56 -33.14 -0.27
CA VAL A 296 -4.27 -31.98 -0.82
C VAL A 296 -3.62 -30.66 -0.44
N VAL A 297 -3.57 -29.74 -1.38
CA VAL A 297 -3.17 -28.33 -1.18
C VAL A 297 -4.41 -27.47 -1.06
N ILE A 298 -4.47 -26.67 0.00
CA ILE A 298 -5.59 -25.79 0.32
C ILE A 298 -5.06 -24.35 0.50
N PRO A 299 -5.46 -23.38 -0.32
CA PRO A 299 -5.08 -22.00 -0.12
C PRO A 299 -5.83 -21.39 1.07
N ILE A 300 -5.16 -20.47 1.76
CA ILE A 300 -5.82 -19.50 2.62
C ILE A 300 -6.23 -18.31 1.72
N PRO A 301 -7.54 -18.03 1.58
CA PRO A 301 -8.02 -17.07 0.61
C PRO A 301 -7.84 -15.60 1.05
N ASP A 302 -7.66 -14.64 0.14
CA ASP A 302 -7.81 -14.78 -1.31
C ASP A 302 -6.48 -14.79 -2.09
N THR A 303 -5.42 -14.18 -1.55
CA THR A 303 -4.14 -13.92 -2.23
C THR A 303 -3.44 -15.21 -2.65
N SER A 304 -3.34 -16.16 -1.72
CA SER A 304 -2.54 -17.39 -1.86
C SER A 304 -3.12 -18.38 -2.86
N ARG A 305 -4.33 -18.14 -3.40
CA ARG A 305 -4.94 -19.02 -4.41
C ARG A 305 -4.05 -19.24 -5.63
N SER A 306 -3.39 -18.19 -6.11
CA SER A 306 -2.54 -18.29 -7.30
C SER A 306 -1.31 -19.16 -7.03
N SER A 307 -0.58 -18.87 -5.95
CA SER A 307 0.62 -19.62 -5.56
C SER A 307 0.27 -21.07 -5.21
N ALA A 308 -0.82 -21.31 -4.46
CA ALA A 308 -1.25 -22.65 -4.07
C ALA A 308 -1.70 -23.51 -5.25
N LEU A 309 -2.36 -22.91 -6.25
CA LEU A 309 -2.76 -23.63 -7.46
C LEU A 309 -1.53 -24.15 -8.21
N GLU A 310 -0.55 -23.27 -8.44
CA GLU A 310 0.65 -23.65 -9.18
C GLU A 310 1.52 -24.62 -8.38
N LEU A 311 1.61 -24.41 -7.06
CA LEU A 311 2.25 -25.35 -6.15
C LEU A 311 1.62 -26.75 -6.24
N ALA A 312 0.29 -26.85 -6.20
CA ALA A 312 -0.41 -28.13 -6.31
C ALA A 312 -0.16 -28.83 -7.64
N ASN A 313 -0.22 -28.07 -8.75
CA ASN A 313 0.07 -28.58 -10.09
C ASN A 313 1.50 -29.14 -10.17
N ARG A 314 2.47 -28.40 -9.62
CA ARG A 314 3.88 -28.77 -9.65
C ARG A 314 4.21 -29.97 -8.76
N LEU A 315 3.56 -30.10 -7.59
CA LEU A 315 3.67 -31.27 -6.72
C LEU A 315 2.89 -32.50 -7.25
N GLY A 316 2.00 -32.33 -8.24
CA GLY A 316 1.14 -33.42 -8.72
C GLY A 316 0.06 -33.83 -7.73
N VAL A 317 -0.35 -32.93 -6.83
CA VAL A 317 -1.37 -33.17 -5.79
C VAL A 317 -2.64 -32.40 -6.08
N ARG A 318 -3.75 -32.76 -5.40
CA ARG A 318 -5.04 -32.10 -5.63
C ARG A 318 -5.05 -30.70 -5.02
N TYR A 319 -5.51 -29.71 -5.79
CA TYR A 319 -5.93 -28.41 -5.28
C TYR A 319 -7.40 -28.44 -4.85
N ARG A 320 -7.71 -27.89 -3.67
CA ARG A 320 -9.08 -27.77 -3.15
C ARG A 320 -9.31 -26.47 -2.40
N GLU A 321 -10.48 -25.88 -2.59
CA GLU A 321 -10.98 -24.76 -1.79
C GLU A 321 -11.53 -25.33 -0.47
N GLY A 322 -10.66 -25.49 0.52
CA GLY A 322 -11.05 -25.92 1.88
C GLY A 322 -11.51 -24.77 2.78
N PHE A 323 -11.05 -23.55 2.51
CA PHE A 323 -11.46 -22.36 3.26
C PHE A 323 -12.27 -21.40 2.39
N MET A 324 -13.41 -20.96 2.94
CA MET A 324 -14.24 -19.92 2.33
C MET A 324 -14.15 -18.63 3.15
N LYS A 325 -13.75 -17.55 2.48
CA LYS A 325 -13.73 -16.21 3.08
C LYS A 325 -15.13 -15.62 3.15
N ASN A 326 -15.53 -15.18 4.35
CA ASN A 326 -16.75 -14.44 4.55
C ASN A 326 -16.56 -13.03 3.98
N ARG A 327 -17.23 -12.71 2.87
CA ARG A 327 -17.07 -11.42 2.18
C ARG A 327 -17.76 -10.25 2.87
N TYR A 328 -18.79 -10.54 3.68
CA TYR A 328 -19.69 -9.55 4.28
C TYR A 328 -19.52 -9.48 5.80
N ILE A 329 -18.27 -9.33 6.26
CA ILE A 329 -17.98 -9.08 7.68
C ILE A 329 -18.10 -7.57 7.95
N GLY A 330 -19.09 -7.19 8.74
CA GLY A 330 -19.18 -5.84 9.30
C GLY A 330 -18.11 -5.60 10.36
N ARG A 331 -17.79 -4.33 10.65
CA ARG A 331 -17.08 -3.98 11.88
C ARG A 331 -17.95 -4.41 13.07
N THR A 332 -17.46 -5.31 13.91
CA THR A 332 -18.19 -5.73 15.11
C THR A 332 -18.18 -4.58 16.12
N PHE A 333 -19.32 -3.95 16.36
CA PHE A 333 -19.46 -2.92 17.40
C PHE A 333 -19.30 -3.55 18.79
N ILE A 334 -18.45 -2.97 19.64
CA ILE A 334 -18.35 -3.36 21.05
C ILE A 334 -19.53 -2.69 21.77
N MET A 335 -20.57 -3.45 22.09
CA MET A 335 -21.68 -2.99 22.94
C MET A 335 -21.26 -3.08 24.42
N PRO A 336 -21.46 -2.04 25.25
CA PRO A 336 -21.19 -2.12 26.68
C PRO A 336 -21.99 -3.28 27.32
N GLY A 337 -21.31 -4.19 28.01
CA GLY A 337 -21.94 -5.32 28.72
C GLY A 337 -21.89 -6.69 28.03
N GLN A 338 -21.36 -6.80 26.80
CA GLN A 338 -21.01 -8.11 26.23
C GLN A 338 -19.57 -8.49 26.61
N THR A 339 -19.41 -9.66 27.25
CA THR A 339 -18.11 -10.30 27.49
C THR A 339 -17.28 -10.23 26.20
N GLN A 340 -16.03 -9.75 26.28
CA GLN A 340 -15.07 -9.68 25.17
C GLN A 340 -15.07 -11.01 24.39
N ARG A 341 -15.86 -11.10 23.33
CA ARG A 341 -15.80 -12.24 22.43
C ARG A 341 -14.44 -12.12 21.75
N LYS A 342 -13.51 -13.02 22.09
CA LYS A 342 -12.27 -13.21 21.32
C LYS A 342 -12.65 -13.21 19.85
N LYS A 343 -12.21 -12.19 19.11
CA LYS A 343 -12.43 -12.05 17.66
C LYS A 343 -11.91 -13.33 17.02
N SER A 344 -12.80 -14.24 16.65
CA SER A 344 -12.41 -15.55 16.14
C SER A 344 -12.18 -15.46 14.65
N VAL A 345 -11.10 -16.05 14.14
CA VAL A 345 -10.88 -16.26 12.69
C VAL A 345 -12.09 -16.93 12.03
N LYS A 346 -12.93 -17.68 12.77
CA LYS A 346 -14.22 -18.22 12.30
C LYS A 346 -15.19 -17.16 11.77
N GLN A 347 -15.07 -15.90 12.17
CA GLN A 347 -15.85 -14.80 11.58
C GLN A 347 -15.36 -14.45 10.17
N LYS A 348 -14.06 -14.62 9.90
CA LYS A 348 -13.42 -14.27 8.62
C LYS A 348 -13.41 -15.44 7.64
N LEU A 349 -13.24 -16.66 8.13
CA LEU A 349 -13.05 -17.87 7.34
C LEU A 349 -13.97 -18.98 7.86
N ASN A 350 -14.48 -19.80 6.94
CA ASN A 350 -15.18 -21.05 7.23
C ASN A 350 -14.41 -22.21 6.62
N ALA A 351 -14.22 -23.29 7.38
CA ALA A 351 -13.62 -24.53 6.90
C ALA A 351 -14.70 -25.46 6.33
N MET A 352 -14.41 -26.12 5.20
CA MET A 352 -15.26 -27.13 4.60
C MET A 352 -14.78 -28.53 4.99
N ASP A 353 -15.39 -29.12 6.03
CA ASP A 353 -14.97 -30.39 6.66
C ASP A 353 -14.62 -31.53 5.68
N LEU A 354 -15.37 -31.64 4.57
CA LEU A 354 -15.18 -32.67 3.55
C LEU A 354 -13.79 -32.60 2.87
N GLU A 355 -13.16 -31.43 2.84
CA GLU A 355 -11.84 -31.26 2.24
C GLU A 355 -10.68 -31.56 3.19
N PHE A 356 -10.93 -31.64 4.50
CA PHE A 356 -9.91 -31.90 5.52
C PHE A 356 -9.95 -33.34 6.07
N ARG A 357 -11.15 -33.90 6.24
CA ARG A 357 -11.36 -35.16 6.98
C ARG A 357 -10.46 -36.32 6.51
N GLY A 358 -9.59 -36.78 7.39
CA GLY A 358 -8.70 -37.93 7.18
C GLY A 358 -7.52 -37.67 6.24
N ARG A 359 -7.27 -36.42 5.82
CA ARG A 359 -6.21 -36.05 4.87
C ARG A 359 -5.03 -35.38 5.56
N ASN A 360 -3.84 -35.53 4.99
CA ASN A 360 -2.68 -34.68 5.24
C ASN A 360 -2.79 -33.45 4.35
N VAL A 361 -3.09 -32.30 4.96
CA VAL A 361 -3.36 -31.07 4.21
C VAL A 361 -2.12 -30.18 4.22
N LEU A 362 -1.78 -29.60 3.06
CA LEU A 362 -0.83 -28.49 2.97
C LEU A 362 -1.63 -27.19 2.84
N LEU A 363 -1.58 -26.37 3.88
CA LEU A 363 -2.12 -25.02 3.86
C LEU A 363 -1.09 -24.07 3.25
N VAL A 364 -1.54 -23.20 2.35
CA VAL A 364 -0.67 -22.22 1.71
C VAL A 364 -1.18 -20.82 2.02
N ASP A 365 -0.35 -20.02 2.70
CA ASP A 365 -0.60 -18.61 2.95
C ASP A 365 0.40 -17.71 2.22
N ASP A 366 0.08 -16.43 2.09
CA ASP A 366 0.96 -15.46 1.42
C ASP A 366 2.17 -15.12 2.28
N SER A 367 1.95 -14.95 3.59
CA SER A 367 2.96 -14.59 4.57
C SER A 367 2.51 -14.99 5.99
N ILE A 368 3.48 -15.08 6.91
CA ILE A 368 3.21 -15.24 8.34
C ILE A 368 3.86 -14.05 9.06
N VAL A 369 3.03 -13.26 9.76
CA VAL A 369 3.47 -12.06 10.49
C VAL A 369 3.46 -12.30 12.01
N ARG A 370 2.28 -12.30 12.65
CA ARG A 370 2.14 -12.49 14.11
C ARG A 370 1.88 -13.94 14.54
N GLY A 371 1.69 -14.87 13.60
CA GLY A 371 1.37 -16.29 13.88
C GLY A 371 -0.04 -16.58 14.41
N THR A 372 -0.65 -15.68 15.18
CA THR A 372 -1.98 -15.89 15.81
C THR A 372 -3.11 -16.23 14.85
N THR A 373 -3.09 -15.69 13.62
CA THR A 373 -4.09 -16.04 12.60
C THR A 373 -3.82 -17.44 12.06
N SER A 374 -2.56 -17.77 11.76
CA SER A 374 -2.12 -19.08 11.29
C SER A 374 -2.45 -20.18 12.30
N GLU A 375 -2.18 -19.97 13.59
CA GLU A 375 -2.55 -20.87 14.69
C GLU A 375 -4.06 -21.20 14.69
N GLN A 376 -4.91 -20.17 14.56
CA GLN A 376 -6.36 -20.37 14.52
C GLN A 376 -6.83 -21.10 13.25
N ILE A 377 -6.20 -20.84 12.11
CA ILE A 377 -6.50 -21.53 10.85
C ILE A 377 -6.11 -23.02 10.95
N VAL A 378 -4.94 -23.32 11.51
CA VAL A 378 -4.46 -24.68 11.75
C VAL A 378 -5.42 -25.42 12.68
N LYS A 379 -5.85 -24.76 13.76
CA LYS A 379 -6.88 -25.31 14.65
C LYS A 379 -8.18 -25.61 13.92
N MET A 380 -8.65 -24.71 13.05
CA MET A 380 -9.85 -24.96 12.23
C MET A 380 -9.68 -26.16 11.29
N ALA A 381 -8.50 -26.34 10.68
CA ALA A 381 -8.22 -27.51 9.84
C ALA A 381 -8.21 -28.82 10.65
N ARG A 382 -7.64 -28.81 11.86
CA ARG A 382 -7.67 -29.98 12.77
C ARG A 382 -9.09 -30.28 13.27
N ASP A 383 -9.84 -29.25 13.67
CA ASP A 383 -11.25 -29.37 14.08
C ASP A 383 -12.12 -29.96 12.94
N ALA A 384 -11.79 -29.63 11.68
CA ALA A 384 -12.43 -30.16 10.47
C ALA A 384 -12.02 -31.62 10.13
N GLY A 385 -11.08 -32.19 10.89
CA GLY A 385 -10.67 -33.59 10.82
C GLY A 385 -9.40 -33.87 10.01
N ALA A 386 -8.54 -32.88 9.76
CA ALA A 386 -7.22 -33.11 9.15
C ALA A 386 -6.36 -34.05 10.00
N ARG A 387 -5.66 -35.00 9.35
CA ARG A 387 -4.76 -35.97 9.99
C ARG A 387 -3.42 -35.32 10.35
N LYS A 388 -2.77 -34.72 9.35
CA LYS A 388 -1.61 -33.84 9.50
C LYS A 388 -1.92 -32.51 8.85
N VAL A 389 -1.41 -31.42 9.42
CA VAL A 389 -1.52 -30.07 8.89
C VAL A 389 -0.11 -29.55 8.65
N PHE A 390 0.27 -29.48 7.39
CA PHE A 390 1.48 -28.81 6.93
C PHE A 390 1.15 -27.37 6.53
N PHE A 391 2.14 -26.48 6.60
CA PHE A 391 1.95 -25.08 6.29
C PHE A 391 3.10 -24.55 5.43
N ALA A 392 2.77 -23.86 4.35
CA ALA A 392 3.71 -23.21 3.45
C ALA A 392 3.40 -21.71 3.34
N SER A 393 4.43 -20.88 3.55
CA SER A 393 4.38 -19.44 3.31
C SER A 393 4.98 -19.12 1.95
N ALA A 394 4.24 -18.40 1.10
CA ALA A 394 4.71 -17.95 -0.22
C ALA A 394 5.74 -16.81 -0.14
N SER A 395 5.96 -16.24 1.05
CA SER A 395 7.06 -15.34 1.36
C SER A 395 8.07 -15.99 2.32
N PRO A 396 9.31 -15.46 2.41
CA PRO A 396 10.20 -15.68 3.53
C PRO A 396 9.58 -15.22 4.86
N ALA A 397 10.23 -15.58 5.96
CA ALA A 397 9.83 -15.15 7.29
C ALA A 397 9.97 -13.63 7.43
N VAL A 398 8.89 -12.95 7.85
CA VAL A 398 8.91 -11.52 8.15
C VAL A 398 9.55 -11.32 9.51
N ILE A 399 10.71 -10.68 9.55
CA ILE A 399 11.53 -10.53 10.77
C ILE A 399 11.91 -9.07 11.08
N HIS A 400 11.65 -8.15 10.15
CA HIS A 400 11.94 -6.73 10.30
C HIS A 400 10.71 -5.85 9.98
N PRO A 401 10.55 -4.70 10.64
CA PRO A 401 9.44 -3.80 10.38
C PRO A 401 9.58 -3.11 9.02
N ASN A 402 8.47 -2.86 8.33
CA ASN A 402 8.49 -1.96 7.19
C ASN A 402 8.40 -0.50 7.67
N VAL A 403 9.28 0.34 7.11
CA VAL A 403 9.39 1.78 7.42
C VAL A 403 9.09 2.67 6.22
N TYR A 404 8.60 2.06 5.13
CA TYR A 404 8.36 2.71 3.83
C TYR A 404 6.87 2.90 3.52
N GLY A 405 5.96 2.55 4.45
CA GLY A 405 4.51 2.79 4.32
C GLY A 405 3.62 1.54 4.39
N ILE A 406 4.19 0.35 4.64
CA ILE A 406 3.40 -0.82 5.03
C ILE A 406 3.30 -0.83 6.55
N ASP A 407 2.07 -0.89 7.06
CA ASP A 407 1.85 -1.03 8.51
C ASP A 407 2.24 -2.45 8.93
N MET A 408 3.24 -2.52 9.79
CA MET A 408 3.76 -3.75 10.36
C MET A 408 3.83 -3.59 11.89
N PRO A 409 3.62 -4.69 12.64
CA PRO A 409 3.71 -4.67 14.09
C PRO A 409 5.13 -4.37 14.58
N SER A 410 5.31 -4.29 15.90
CA SER A 410 6.65 -4.17 16.47
C SER A 410 7.50 -5.41 16.19
N PRO A 411 8.84 -5.31 16.23
CA PRO A 411 9.72 -6.45 16.04
C PRO A 411 9.38 -7.64 16.95
N GLU A 412 9.10 -7.39 18.23
CA GLU A 412 8.76 -8.42 19.22
C GLU A 412 7.43 -9.15 18.93
N GLU A 413 6.54 -8.54 18.15
CA GLU A 413 5.26 -9.11 17.77
C GLU A 413 5.34 -10.02 16.52
N PHE A 414 6.49 -10.08 15.81
CA PHE A 414 6.68 -11.04 14.73
C PHE A 414 6.89 -12.43 15.30
N VAL A 415 6.15 -13.41 14.78
CA VAL A 415 6.30 -14.81 15.22
C VAL A 415 7.71 -15.35 14.94
N ALA A 416 8.37 -14.83 13.91
CA ALA A 416 9.70 -15.24 13.49
C ALA A 416 10.83 -14.47 14.20
N HIS A 417 10.51 -13.52 15.08
CA HIS A 417 11.52 -12.73 15.78
C HIS A 417 12.33 -13.61 16.73
N ASN A 418 13.64 -13.77 16.47
CA ASN A 418 14.55 -14.62 17.24
C ASN A 418 14.08 -16.07 17.40
N ARG A 419 13.37 -16.61 16.40
CA ARG A 419 12.89 -17.99 16.40
C ARG A 419 13.31 -18.74 15.13
N SER A 420 13.63 -20.01 15.30
CA SER A 420 13.82 -20.96 14.21
C SER A 420 12.48 -21.39 13.59
N VAL A 421 12.53 -21.99 12.40
CA VAL A 421 11.33 -22.50 11.72
C VAL A 421 10.62 -23.57 12.56
N ASP A 422 11.35 -24.40 13.28
CA ASP A 422 10.78 -25.46 14.13
C ASP A 422 10.05 -24.89 15.35
N GLU A 423 10.62 -23.86 15.99
CA GLU A 423 9.95 -23.16 17.10
C GLU A 423 8.67 -22.47 16.65
N ILE A 424 8.69 -21.86 15.46
CA ILE A 424 7.48 -21.26 14.87
C ILE A 424 6.44 -22.34 14.54
N ALA A 425 6.87 -23.49 14.01
CA ALA A 425 5.99 -24.60 13.68
C ALA A 425 5.26 -25.14 14.93
N GLU A 426 5.98 -25.27 16.05
CA GLU A 426 5.41 -25.64 17.34
C GLU A 426 4.40 -24.61 17.83
N GLU A 427 4.74 -23.32 17.76
CA GLU A 427 3.87 -22.22 18.22
C GLU A 427 2.55 -22.13 17.44
N ILE A 428 2.59 -22.31 16.12
CA ILE A 428 1.36 -22.31 15.29
C ILE A 428 0.68 -23.69 15.23
N GLY A 429 1.30 -24.73 15.79
CA GLY A 429 0.75 -26.07 15.95
C GLY A 429 0.68 -26.91 14.67
N VAL A 430 1.64 -26.75 13.75
CA VAL A 430 1.71 -27.49 12.47
C VAL A 430 2.66 -28.68 12.56
N ASP A 431 2.40 -29.71 11.74
CA ASP A 431 3.25 -30.89 11.65
C ASP A 431 4.54 -30.63 10.86
N TRP A 432 4.53 -29.61 9.98
CA TRP A 432 5.69 -29.11 9.24
C TRP A 432 5.43 -27.71 8.72
N LEU A 433 6.45 -26.85 8.78
CA LEU A 433 6.41 -25.48 8.28
C LEU A 433 7.51 -25.28 7.24
N ILE A 434 7.17 -24.64 6.13
CA ILE A 434 8.13 -24.24 5.11
C ILE A 434 7.89 -22.79 4.66
N TYR A 435 8.97 -22.01 4.59
CA TYR A 435 8.96 -20.65 4.03
C TYR A 435 9.55 -20.65 2.63
N GLN A 436 9.15 -19.70 1.80
CA GLN A 436 9.84 -19.39 0.55
C GLN A 436 11.28 -18.92 0.83
N ASP A 437 12.24 -19.28 -0.02
CA ASP A 437 13.58 -18.68 0.02
C ASP A 437 13.56 -17.27 -0.58
N LEU A 438 14.31 -16.34 0.01
CA LEU A 438 14.35 -14.94 -0.44
C LEU A 438 14.82 -14.81 -1.89
N ASP A 439 15.90 -15.53 -2.26
CA ASP A 439 16.42 -15.53 -3.63
C ASP A 439 15.38 -16.03 -4.65
N ASP A 440 14.58 -17.02 -4.27
CA ASP A 440 13.50 -17.53 -5.14
C ASP A 440 12.32 -16.56 -5.22
N LEU A 441 12.00 -15.84 -4.15
CA LEU A 441 11.01 -14.77 -4.17
C LEU A 441 11.46 -13.64 -5.11
N ILE A 442 12.72 -13.20 -4.99
CA ILE A 442 13.32 -12.19 -5.87
C ILE A 442 13.28 -12.67 -7.33
N ALA A 443 13.71 -13.92 -7.60
CA ALA A 443 13.68 -14.49 -8.94
C ALA A 443 12.26 -14.59 -9.52
N SER A 444 11.24 -14.79 -8.67
CA SER A 444 9.83 -14.82 -9.06
C SER A 444 9.33 -13.43 -9.47
N CYS A 445 9.78 -12.37 -8.82
CA CYS A 445 9.39 -11.00 -9.11
C CYS A 445 10.20 -10.39 -10.28
N HIS A 446 11.48 -10.71 -10.41
CA HIS A 446 12.38 -10.17 -11.44
C HIS A 446 11.98 -10.55 -12.89
N ARG A 447 11.16 -11.59 -13.05
CA ARG A 447 10.62 -12.03 -14.36
C ARG A 447 9.55 -11.05 -14.88
N GLY A 448 9.97 -10.14 -15.74
CA GLY A 448 9.12 -9.18 -16.44
C GLY A 448 9.87 -7.90 -16.81
N ASN A 449 10.83 -7.52 -15.96
CA ASN A 449 11.62 -6.33 -16.13
C ASN A 449 13.08 -6.59 -15.72
N LYS A 450 14.01 -6.43 -16.67
CA LYS A 450 15.45 -6.65 -16.44
C LYS A 450 16.18 -5.43 -15.88
N ASN A 451 15.51 -4.27 -15.84
CA ASN A 451 16.09 -3.02 -15.35
C ASN A 451 16.00 -2.89 -13.83
N ILE A 452 15.26 -3.79 -13.16
CA ILE A 452 15.21 -3.85 -11.71
C ILE A 452 16.45 -4.62 -11.25
N GLU A 453 17.38 -3.92 -10.61
CA GLU A 453 18.62 -4.52 -10.10
C GLU A 453 18.39 -5.18 -8.74
N HIS A 454 17.55 -4.56 -7.91
CA HIS A 454 17.27 -4.99 -6.55
C HIS A 454 15.78 -4.80 -6.23
N PHE A 455 15.30 -5.41 -5.13
CA PHE A 455 13.98 -5.12 -4.58
C PHE A 455 14.15 -4.62 -3.15
N ASP A 456 13.24 -3.77 -2.67
CA ASP A 456 13.12 -3.52 -1.23
C ASP A 456 12.64 -4.81 -0.54
N CYS A 457 13.58 -5.51 0.10
CA CYS A 457 13.39 -6.75 0.84
C CYS A 457 13.56 -6.55 2.35
N SER A 458 13.60 -5.30 2.82
CA SER A 458 13.94 -4.91 4.19
C SER A 458 13.21 -5.71 5.27
N VAL A 459 11.94 -6.06 5.06
CA VAL A 459 11.13 -6.87 5.98
C VAL A 459 11.63 -8.30 6.20
N PHE A 460 12.46 -8.81 5.29
CA PHE A 460 13.02 -10.17 5.29
C PHE A 460 14.52 -10.20 5.65
N ASP A 461 15.30 -9.20 5.24
CA ASP A 461 16.77 -9.20 5.36
C ASP A 461 17.35 -8.05 6.20
N GLY A 462 16.52 -7.08 6.60
CA GLY A 462 16.92 -5.92 7.39
C GLY A 462 17.73 -4.89 6.60
N GLN A 463 17.82 -5.03 5.28
CA GLN A 463 18.58 -4.11 4.43
C GLN A 463 17.67 -2.99 3.91
N TYR A 464 17.73 -1.84 4.59
CA TYR A 464 16.97 -0.65 4.23
C TYR A 464 17.74 0.20 3.23
N ILE A 465 17.21 0.32 2.00
CA ILE A 465 17.91 0.94 0.86
C ILE A 465 18.18 2.44 1.02
N THR A 466 17.44 3.13 1.89
CA THR A 466 17.59 4.59 2.10
C THR A 466 18.83 4.96 2.90
N GLY A 467 19.50 4.00 3.56
CA GLY A 467 20.77 4.20 4.26
C GLY A 467 20.68 5.03 5.55
N ASP A 468 19.49 5.42 5.97
CA ASP A 468 19.23 6.27 7.14
C ASP A 468 18.44 5.55 8.25
N ILE A 469 18.35 4.22 8.16
CA ILE A 469 17.66 3.38 9.15
C ILE A 469 18.70 2.71 10.04
N ASP A 470 18.77 3.15 11.29
CA ASP A 470 19.57 2.55 12.34
C ASP A 470 18.69 1.95 13.46
N GLN A 471 19.31 1.31 14.44
CA GLN A 471 18.57 0.71 15.56
C GLN A 471 17.81 1.77 16.37
N ASN A 472 18.36 2.98 16.52
CA ASN A 472 17.70 4.06 17.25
C ASN A 472 16.37 4.43 16.59
N TYR A 473 16.35 4.56 15.25
CA TYR A 473 15.13 4.82 14.49
C TYR A 473 14.10 3.70 14.66
N LEU A 474 14.54 2.44 14.62
CA LEU A 474 13.65 1.30 14.84
C LEU A 474 13.07 1.28 16.25
N ASP A 475 13.87 1.60 17.26
CA ASP A 475 13.45 1.70 18.66
C ASP A 475 12.43 2.85 18.85
N GLU A 476 12.64 3.99 18.19
CA GLU A 476 11.68 5.11 18.20
C GLU A 476 10.34 4.72 17.56
N ILE A 477 10.37 4.00 16.44
CA ILE A 477 9.15 3.48 15.79
C ILE A 477 8.43 2.50 16.72
N ASP A 478 9.17 1.60 17.36
CA ASP A 478 8.60 0.61 18.26
C ASP A 478 7.89 1.27 19.45
N GLN A 479 8.54 2.26 20.07
CA GLN A 479 7.93 3.08 21.14
C GLN A 479 6.63 3.76 20.70
N ARG A 480 6.56 4.26 19.46
CA ARG A 480 5.34 4.86 18.90
C ARG A 480 4.25 3.83 18.58
N ARG A 481 4.62 2.59 18.22
CA ARG A 481 3.69 1.54 17.78
C ARG A 481 3.17 0.66 18.91
N ASN A 482 3.82 0.68 20.08
CA ASN A 482 3.42 -0.09 21.25
C ASN A 482 1.95 0.16 21.63
N ASP A 483 1.24 -0.92 21.99
CA ASP A 483 -0.22 -0.94 22.19
C ASP A 483 -0.72 0.09 23.24
N ASN A 484 0.15 0.51 24.16
CA ASN A 484 -0.14 1.58 25.12
C ASN A 484 -0.16 2.97 24.44
N ALA A 485 0.74 3.24 23.49
CA ALA A 485 0.77 4.49 22.72
C ALA A 485 -0.46 4.63 21.81
N LYS A 486 -0.95 3.52 21.22
CA LYS A 486 -2.18 3.51 20.41
C LYS A 486 -3.45 3.84 21.21
N LYS A 487 -3.48 3.55 22.52
CA LYS A 487 -4.59 3.98 23.41
C LYS A 487 -4.56 5.47 23.67
N ASP A 488 -3.38 6.05 23.89
CA ASP A 488 -3.21 7.49 24.12
C ASP A 488 -3.45 8.32 22.84
N GLU A 489 -3.29 7.72 21.66
CA GLU A 489 -3.60 8.34 20.36
C GLU A 489 -5.12 8.46 20.14
N LEU A 490 -5.89 7.42 20.51
CA LEU A 490 -7.36 7.43 20.48
C LEU A 490 -7.98 8.51 21.40
N GLU A 491 -7.32 8.87 22.49
CA GLU A 491 -7.76 9.96 23.38
C GLU A 491 -7.47 11.35 22.78
N ARG A 492 -6.41 11.49 21.96
CA ARG A 492 -6.01 12.73 21.27
C ARG A 492 -6.80 13.03 19.99
N GLU A 493 -7.57 12.08 19.46
CA GLU A 493 -8.42 12.28 18.27
C GLU A 493 -9.42 13.46 18.41
N ASN A 494 -9.73 13.89 19.64
CA ASN A 494 -10.64 15.00 19.91
C ASN A 494 -10.00 16.40 19.85
N GLU A 495 -8.67 16.52 19.70
CA GLU A 495 -7.97 17.81 19.84
C GLU A 495 -7.51 18.44 18.52
N ILE A 496 -7.39 17.68 17.42
CA ILE A 496 -6.91 18.21 16.14
C ILE A 496 -8.06 18.90 15.40
N LEU A 497 -7.94 20.22 15.24
CA LEU A 497 -8.85 21.04 14.42
C LEU A 497 -8.82 20.55 12.95
N GLY A 498 -9.91 19.91 12.52
CA GLY A 498 -10.22 19.79 11.11
C GLY A 498 -10.62 21.15 10.58
N ILE A 499 -9.82 21.77 9.71
CA ILE A 499 -10.13 23.08 9.08
C ILE A 499 -11.21 22.89 7.99
N HIS A 500 -12.36 22.33 8.37
CA HIS A 500 -13.56 22.23 7.54
C HIS A 500 -14.78 22.52 8.40
N ASN A 501 -15.65 23.42 7.95
CA ASN A 501 -16.97 23.58 8.56
C ASN A 501 -17.79 22.34 8.24
N SER A 502 -17.99 21.46 9.23
CA SER A 502 -18.97 20.38 9.17
C SER A 502 -20.37 21.00 9.12
N ASN A 503 -21.10 20.76 8.04
CA ASN A 503 -22.57 20.82 8.03
C ASN A 503 -23.10 19.42 7.75
#